data_AF-A0A963BGA7-F1
#
_entry.id   AF-A0A963BGA7-F1
#
_cell.length_a   1.000
_cell.length_b   1.000
_cell.length_c   1.000
_cell.angle_alpha   90.00
_cell.angle_beta   90.00
_cell.angle_gamma   90.00
#
_symmetry.space_group_name_H-M   'P 1'
#
loop_
_entity.id
_entity.type
_entity.pdbx_description
1 polymer ?
#
loop_
_entity_poly.entity_id
_entity_poly.type
_entity_poly.pdbx_seq_one_letter_code
_entity_poly.pdbx_strand_id
1 'polypeptide(L)'
;MVRSYSKRLLSPYRGQVQIVEAGSVRALTMDGELWEVQFRRPPVAEQRRESEVRGKPIRHHYIILGTIARDGTQNLGLPTLFNTAEVNRQLDELAHHLGEVKLPLPAADHFEYWLLDERDEAPLALIFSCTNAEQMALYPDSPEWSSLPAVRMTVAATVEEQKNGTPPVNYRVERLVNERAGWNPRASWFQRGPNETIRFPPLLLSEDWENESDHQLCQRYLWRKAPRLLMLHGLGRDDRVRLEQAARENVMEVQRFYPAYPDVADEKLMAAIRVEARLRSAR
;
A
#
# COMPACT_ATOMS: atom_id res chain seq x y z
N MET A 1 -7.55 6.45 -23.59
CA MET A 1 -8.46 5.70 -22.71
C MET A 1 -7.93 5.80 -21.30
N VAL A 2 -8.75 6.33 -20.39
CA VAL A 2 -8.38 6.51 -18.98
C VAL A 2 -8.52 5.18 -18.25
N ARG A 3 -7.53 4.82 -17.43
CA ARG A 3 -7.57 3.62 -16.57
C ARG A 3 -7.60 4.05 -15.11
N SER A 4 -8.39 3.37 -14.28
CA SER A 4 -8.46 3.63 -12.85
C SER A 4 -8.33 2.34 -12.08
N TYR A 5 -7.41 2.31 -11.12
CA TYR A 5 -7.11 1.14 -10.31
C TYR A 5 -6.39 1.55 -9.02
N SER A 6 -6.32 0.63 -8.07
CA SER A 6 -5.52 0.77 -6.86
C SER A 6 -4.39 -0.28 -6.82
N LYS A 7 -3.34 0.03 -6.06
CA LYS A 7 -2.19 -0.85 -5.84
C LYS A 7 -1.65 -0.70 -4.41
N ARG A 8 -1.15 -1.79 -3.81
CA ARG A 8 -0.43 -1.73 -2.54
C ARG A 8 0.91 -1.01 -2.68
N LEU A 9 1.16 -0.04 -1.80
CA LEU A 9 2.50 0.53 -1.63
C LEU A 9 3.28 -0.34 -0.64
N LEU A 10 4.16 -1.20 -1.14
CA LEU A 10 4.87 -2.22 -0.36
C LEU A 10 6.36 -1.90 -0.09
N SER A 11 7.00 -2.78 0.69
CA SER A 11 8.35 -2.68 1.24
C SER A 11 8.67 -1.33 1.89
N PRO A 12 8.01 -0.99 3.02
CA PRO A 12 6.95 -1.74 3.73
C PRO A 12 5.53 -1.37 3.25
N TYR A 13 4.50 -2.16 3.61
CA TYR A 13 3.10 -1.80 3.32
C TYR A 13 2.69 -0.47 3.99
N ARG A 14 2.40 0.55 3.18
CA ARG A 14 2.02 1.92 3.58
C ARG A 14 0.52 2.22 3.40
N GLY A 15 -0.21 1.38 2.68
CA GLY A 15 -1.61 1.59 2.30
C GLY A 15 -1.85 1.29 0.81
N GLN A 16 -3.08 1.57 0.34
CA GLN A 16 -3.47 1.49 -1.06
C GLN A 16 -3.34 2.86 -1.75
N VAL A 17 -2.52 2.94 -2.80
CA VAL A 17 -2.51 4.10 -3.70
C VAL A 17 -3.61 3.94 -4.74
N GLN A 18 -4.39 5.01 -4.94
CA GLN A 18 -5.41 5.14 -5.97
C GLN A 18 -4.78 5.81 -7.17
N ILE A 19 -4.90 5.23 -8.36
CA ILE A 19 -4.23 5.66 -9.58
C ILE A 19 -5.25 5.85 -10.69
N VAL A 20 -5.22 7.03 -11.31
CA VAL A 20 -5.89 7.29 -12.58
C VAL A 20 -4.82 7.60 -13.63
N GLU A 21 -4.79 6.85 -14.72
CA GLU A 21 -3.77 6.99 -15.78
C GLU A 21 -4.43 7.35 -17.11
N ALA A 22 -3.90 8.39 -17.77
CA ALA A 22 -4.31 8.84 -19.09
C ALA A 22 -3.06 8.97 -20.00
N GLY A 23 -2.74 7.89 -20.72
CA GLY A 23 -1.64 7.88 -21.69
C GLY A 23 -0.26 8.00 -21.01
N SER A 24 0.33 9.20 -21.03
CA SER A 24 1.63 9.50 -20.44
C SER A 24 1.56 10.21 -19.10
N VAL A 25 0.38 10.65 -18.67
CA VAL A 25 0.17 11.26 -17.35
C VAL A 25 -0.63 10.33 -16.45
N ARG A 26 -0.41 10.46 -15.14
CA ARG A 26 -1.21 9.77 -14.12
C ARG A 26 -1.38 10.64 -12.89
N ALA A 27 -2.48 10.46 -12.19
CA ALA A 27 -2.75 11.04 -10.89
C ALA A 27 -2.72 9.95 -9.81
N LEU A 28 -2.11 10.24 -8.67
CA LEU A 28 -2.02 9.32 -7.53
C LEU A 28 -2.54 9.98 -6.26
N THR A 29 -3.28 9.24 -5.44
CA THR A 29 -3.66 9.69 -4.10
C THR A 29 -3.74 8.53 -3.12
N MET A 30 -3.64 8.84 -1.83
CA MET A 30 -3.85 7.89 -0.72
C MET A 30 -5.14 8.15 0.05
N ASP A 31 -5.70 9.36 -0.07
CA ASP A 31 -6.82 9.85 0.74
C ASP A 31 -7.95 10.45 -0.10
N GLY A 32 -7.75 10.67 -1.41
CA GLY A 32 -8.78 11.21 -2.29
C GLY A 32 -8.93 12.73 -2.24
N GLU A 33 -8.19 13.41 -1.36
CA GLU A 33 -8.28 14.86 -1.17
C GLU A 33 -7.28 15.60 -2.05
N LEU A 34 -6.05 15.11 -2.14
CA LEU A 34 -5.01 15.65 -2.99
C LEU A 34 -4.44 14.59 -3.92
N TRP A 35 -4.47 14.86 -5.22
CA TRP A 35 -3.93 14.00 -6.25
C TRP A 35 -2.59 14.55 -6.74
N GLU A 36 -1.53 13.76 -6.62
CA GLU A 36 -0.23 14.07 -7.22
C GLU A 36 -0.25 13.68 -8.70
N VAL A 37 -0.02 14.65 -9.58
CA VAL A 37 0.03 14.43 -11.02
C VAL A 37 1.47 14.18 -11.45
N GLN A 38 1.68 13.11 -12.18
CA GLN A 38 2.97 12.67 -12.67
C GLN A 38 2.97 12.46 -14.18
N PHE A 39 4.09 12.75 -14.82
CA PHE A 39 4.33 12.51 -16.25
C PHE A 39 5.39 11.42 -16.44
N ARG A 40 5.10 10.47 -17.31
CA ARG A 40 5.98 9.36 -17.70
C ARG A 40 7.02 9.84 -18.70
N ARG A 41 8.28 9.90 -18.28
CA ARG A 41 9.39 10.20 -19.17
C ARG A 41 9.53 9.10 -20.23
N PRO A 42 9.66 9.46 -21.53
CA PRO A 42 10.00 8.49 -22.56
C PRO A 42 11.33 7.79 -22.21
N PRO A 43 11.45 6.48 -22.43
CA PRO A 43 12.70 5.78 -22.15
C PRO A 43 13.80 6.22 -23.11
N VAL A 44 15.01 6.38 -22.57
CA VAL A 44 16.20 6.73 -23.35
C VAL A 44 16.67 5.54 -24.19
N ALA A 45 17.47 5.81 -25.24
CA ALA A 45 17.93 4.78 -26.17
C ALA A 45 18.67 3.62 -25.47
N GLU A 46 19.44 3.91 -24.42
CA GLU A 46 20.14 2.90 -23.61
C GLU A 46 19.17 1.94 -22.91
N GLN A 47 18.09 2.45 -22.32
CA GLN A 47 17.07 1.62 -21.66
C GLN A 47 16.35 0.70 -22.65
N ARG A 48 16.13 1.18 -23.89
CA ARG A 48 15.55 0.36 -24.95
C ARG A 48 16.50 -0.76 -25.38
N ARG A 49 17.78 -0.44 -25.60
CA ARG A 49 18.81 -1.43 -25.93
C ARG A 49 18.98 -2.47 -24.82
N GLU A 50 18.99 -2.04 -23.56
CA GLU A 50 19.11 -2.98 -22.43
C GLU A 50 17.89 -3.90 -22.33
N SER A 51 16.68 -3.37 -22.55
CA SER A 51 15.45 -4.17 -22.60
C SER A 51 15.47 -5.19 -23.73
N GLU A 52 15.92 -4.81 -24.93
CA GLU A 52 16.05 -5.71 -26.09
C GLU A 52 17.10 -6.80 -25.87
N VAL A 53 18.25 -6.46 -25.27
CA VAL A 53 19.35 -7.42 -25.05
C VAL A 53 19.09 -8.37 -23.88
N ARG A 54 18.51 -7.88 -22.78
CA ARG A 54 18.28 -8.67 -21.55
C ARG A 54 16.88 -9.26 -21.45
N GLY A 55 15.97 -8.90 -22.36
CA GLY A 55 14.56 -9.31 -22.30
C GLY A 55 13.81 -8.78 -21.08
N LYS A 56 14.37 -7.80 -20.35
CA LYS A 56 13.74 -7.22 -19.16
C LYS A 56 12.81 -6.08 -19.56
N PRO A 57 11.68 -5.87 -18.86
CA PRO A 57 10.80 -4.74 -19.16
C PRO A 57 11.49 -3.40 -18.86
N ILE A 58 11.06 -2.35 -19.54
CA ILE A 58 11.56 -1.00 -19.29
C ILE A 58 10.95 -0.45 -18.00
N ARG A 59 11.80 0.00 -17.07
CA ARG A 59 11.35 0.71 -15.87
C ARG A 59 10.95 2.14 -16.22
N HIS A 60 9.67 2.43 -16.11
CA HIS A 60 9.14 3.77 -16.32
C HIS A 60 9.59 4.75 -15.23
N HIS A 61 10.07 5.91 -15.66
CA HIS A 61 10.43 7.02 -14.78
C HIS A 61 9.36 8.10 -14.85
N TYR A 62 8.94 8.60 -13.69
CA TYR A 62 7.90 9.62 -13.57
C TYR A 62 8.49 10.90 -12.98
N ILE A 63 8.05 12.04 -13.48
CA ILE A 63 8.32 13.36 -12.88
C ILE A 63 7.02 13.92 -12.32
N ILE A 64 7.10 14.58 -11.18
CA ILE A 64 5.95 15.24 -10.57
C ILE A 64 5.69 16.55 -11.34
N LEU A 65 4.48 16.71 -11.84
CA LEU A 65 4.02 17.93 -12.50
C LEU A 65 3.34 18.88 -11.51
N GLY A 66 2.79 18.35 -10.42
CA GLY A 66 2.09 19.16 -9.43
C GLY A 66 0.93 18.40 -8.82
N THR A 67 -0.10 19.12 -8.41
CA THR A 67 -1.26 18.53 -7.71
C THR A 67 -2.60 19.00 -8.25
N ILE A 68 -3.61 18.15 -8.08
CA ILE A 68 -5.02 18.46 -8.31
C ILE A 68 -5.76 18.15 -7.01
N ALA A 69 -6.38 19.15 -6.40
CA ALA A 69 -7.24 18.94 -5.23
C ALA A 69 -8.61 18.42 -5.65
N ARG A 70 -9.33 17.82 -4.70
CA ARG A 70 -10.67 17.27 -4.92
C ARG A 70 -11.70 18.28 -5.41
N ASP A 71 -11.55 19.55 -5.05
CA ASP A 71 -12.39 20.65 -5.53
C ASP A 71 -12.08 21.08 -6.98
N GLY A 72 -11.12 20.42 -7.62
CA GLY A 72 -10.67 20.73 -8.97
C GLY A 72 -9.54 21.75 -9.04
N THR A 73 -9.07 22.29 -7.91
CA THR A 73 -7.97 23.25 -7.88
C THR A 73 -6.69 22.59 -8.39
N GLN A 74 -6.11 23.15 -9.46
CA GLN A 74 -4.89 22.62 -10.08
C GLN A 74 -3.70 23.52 -9.75
N ASN A 75 -2.60 22.91 -9.32
CA ASN A 75 -1.29 23.54 -9.18
C ASN A 75 -0.28 22.71 -9.97
N LEU A 76 -0.21 22.95 -11.28
CA LEU A 76 0.65 22.21 -12.20
C LEU A 76 1.77 23.11 -12.73
N GLY A 77 3.01 22.69 -12.53
CA GLY A 77 4.21 23.27 -13.13
C GLY A 77 4.75 22.37 -14.23
N LEU A 78 4.20 22.46 -15.44
CA LEU A 78 4.73 21.75 -16.59
C LEU A 78 6.08 22.36 -17.01
N PRO A 79 7.19 21.60 -17.04
CA PRO A 79 8.38 22.07 -17.73
C PRO A 79 8.03 22.29 -19.21
N THR A 80 8.47 23.41 -19.78
CA THR A 80 8.15 23.82 -21.17
C THR A 80 8.45 22.73 -22.21
N LEU A 81 9.44 21.88 -21.96
CA LEU A 81 9.83 20.75 -22.80
C LEU A 81 8.77 19.63 -22.92
N PHE A 82 7.78 19.58 -22.02
CA PHE A 82 6.71 18.58 -22.01
C PHE A 82 5.34 19.16 -22.34
N ASN A 83 5.25 20.47 -22.56
CA ASN A 83 4.02 21.18 -22.91
C ASN A 83 3.70 20.98 -24.39
N THR A 84 3.13 19.81 -24.70
CA THR A 84 2.60 19.49 -26.03
C THR A 84 1.08 19.49 -25.99
N ALA A 85 0.43 19.75 -27.13
CA ALA A 85 -1.04 19.68 -27.24
C ALA A 85 -1.59 18.32 -26.78
N GLU A 86 -0.83 17.24 -27.00
CA GLU A 86 -1.18 15.90 -26.55
C GLU A 86 -1.14 15.74 -25.03
N VAL A 87 -0.11 16.26 -24.35
CA VAL A 87 -0.02 16.20 -22.89
C VAL A 87 -1.12 17.04 -22.25
N ASN A 88 -1.42 18.22 -22.79
CA ASN A 88 -2.52 19.05 -22.29
C ASN A 88 -3.87 18.34 -22.44
N ARG A 89 -4.13 17.72 -23.59
CA ARG A 89 -5.33 16.89 -23.79
C ARG A 89 -5.43 15.75 -22.77
N GLN A 90 -4.33 15.05 -22.50
CA GLN A 90 -4.31 13.98 -21.50
C GLN A 90 -4.53 14.52 -20.07
N LEU A 91 -4.03 15.71 -19.74
CA LEU A 91 -4.28 16.37 -18.45
C LEU A 91 -5.75 16.79 -18.30
N ASP A 92 -6.38 17.31 -19.36
CA ASP A 92 -7.79 17.66 -19.37
C ASP A 92 -8.67 16.40 -19.20
N GLU A 93 -8.37 15.32 -19.94
CA GLU A 93 -9.02 14.01 -19.78
C GLU A 93 -8.87 13.48 -18.35
N LEU A 94 -7.67 13.60 -17.77
CA LEU A 94 -7.38 13.19 -16.40
C LEU A 94 -8.18 14.01 -15.38
N ALA A 95 -8.17 15.34 -15.49
CA ALA A 95 -8.84 16.24 -14.56
C ALA A 95 -10.37 16.04 -14.59
N HIS A 96 -10.94 15.85 -15.78
CA HIS A 96 -12.37 15.54 -15.93
C HIS A 96 -12.73 14.21 -15.24
N HIS A 97 -11.95 13.15 -15.49
CA HIS A 97 -12.19 11.82 -14.89
C HIS A 97 -12.03 11.82 -13.36
N LEU A 98 -11.10 12.61 -12.83
CA LEU A 98 -10.92 12.76 -11.38
C LEU A 98 -12.13 13.39 -10.68
N GLY A 99 -12.92 14.22 -11.36
CA GLY A 99 -14.15 14.81 -10.81
C GLY A 99 -15.28 13.78 -10.61
N GLU A 100 -15.26 12.69 -11.37
CA GLU A 100 -16.32 11.65 -11.35
C GLU A 100 -15.93 10.40 -10.56
N VAL A 101 -14.65 10.27 -10.21
CA VAL A 101 -14.11 9.05 -9.62
C VAL A 101 -14.69 8.78 -8.24
N LYS A 102 -15.17 7.54 -8.04
CA LYS A 102 -15.59 7.04 -6.73
C LYS A 102 -14.49 6.15 -6.16
N LEU A 103 -14.07 6.46 -4.94
CA LEU A 103 -13.08 5.69 -4.21
C LEU A 103 -13.75 4.63 -3.31
N PRO A 104 -13.05 3.52 -3.02
CA PRO A 104 -11.75 3.12 -3.60
C PRO A 104 -11.87 2.57 -5.02
N LEU A 105 -10.78 2.70 -5.78
CA LEU A 105 -10.62 2.10 -7.09
C LEU A 105 -10.36 0.59 -6.98
N PRO A 106 -10.72 -0.21 -8.01
CA PRO A 106 -10.48 -1.64 -8.01
C PRO A 106 -9.01 -2.00 -7.82
N ALA A 107 -8.71 -2.95 -6.93
CA ALA A 107 -7.35 -3.46 -6.76
C ALA A 107 -6.89 -4.20 -8.02
N ALA A 108 -5.69 -3.87 -8.51
CA ALA A 108 -5.14 -4.45 -9.74
C ALA A 108 -3.86 -5.26 -9.53
N ASP A 109 -3.23 -5.18 -8.36
CA ASP A 109 -1.94 -5.83 -8.07
C ASP A 109 -2.11 -7.26 -7.56
N HIS A 110 -2.52 -8.18 -8.45
CA HIS A 110 -2.83 -9.58 -8.11
C HIS A 110 -1.63 -10.53 -8.13
N PHE A 111 -0.49 -10.09 -8.66
CA PHE A 111 0.77 -10.84 -8.56
C PHE A 111 1.45 -10.43 -7.27
N GLU A 112 1.66 -11.39 -6.38
CA GLU A 112 2.13 -11.17 -5.01
C GLU A 112 3.42 -11.95 -4.75
N TYR A 113 4.45 -11.28 -4.25
CA TYR A 113 5.72 -11.88 -3.85
C TYR A 113 5.75 -12.06 -2.34
N TRP A 114 5.66 -13.30 -1.89
CA TRP A 114 5.58 -13.66 -0.48
C TRP A 114 6.89 -14.23 0.01
N LEU A 115 7.35 -13.73 1.17
CA LEU A 115 8.29 -14.44 2.03
C LEU A 115 7.65 -15.73 2.50
N LEU A 116 8.39 -16.84 2.49
CA LEU A 116 7.92 -18.15 2.90
C LEU A 116 8.48 -18.51 4.29
N ASP A 117 7.69 -19.24 5.06
CA ASP A 117 8.13 -19.86 6.30
C ASP A 117 9.17 -20.95 6.02
N GLU A 118 10.25 -21.01 6.81
CA GLU A 118 11.31 -22.02 6.66
C GLU A 118 10.79 -23.45 6.84
N ARG A 119 9.72 -23.64 7.62
CA ARG A 119 9.28 -24.96 8.10
C ARG A 119 8.40 -25.70 7.10
N ASP A 120 7.46 -24.99 6.50
CA ASP A 120 6.39 -25.58 5.67
C ASP A 120 6.19 -24.87 4.32
N GLU A 121 7.04 -23.88 4.01
CA GLU A 121 6.94 -23.03 2.82
C GLU A 121 5.61 -22.25 2.71
N ALA A 122 4.86 -22.11 3.81
CA ALA A 122 3.63 -21.32 3.81
C ALA A 122 3.93 -19.82 3.64
N PRO A 123 3.02 -19.04 3.01
CA PRO A 123 3.18 -17.59 2.91
C PRO A 123 3.26 -16.93 4.29
N LEU A 124 4.41 -16.34 4.60
CA LEU A 124 4.71 -15.71 5.88
C LEU A 124 4.40 -14.22 5.88
N ALA A 125 4.93 -13.47 4.89
CA ALA A 125 4.75 -12.03 4.81
C ALA A 125 4.84 -11.52 3.37
N LEU A 126 3.96 -10.59 2.99
CA LEU A 126 3.98 -10.01 1.64
C LEU A 126 5.11 -8.98 1.52
N ILE A 127 5.98 -9.15 0.53
CA ILE A 127 7.10 -8.26 0.22
C ILE A 127 6.72 -7.32 -0.94
N PHE A 128 6.36 -7.86 -2.10
CA PHE A 128 6.06 -7.06 -3.29
C PHE A 128 4.74 -7.44 -3.95
N SER A 129 4.23 -6.54 -4.78
CA SER A 129 3.08 -6.82 -5.64
C SER A 129 3.20 -6.03 -6.94
N CYS A 130 2.64 -6.59 -8.01
CA CYS A 130 2.60 -5.94 -9.31
C CYS A 130 1.30 -6.27 -10.06
N THR A 131 0.98 -5.45 -11.05
CA THR A 131 -0.30 -5.56 -11.78
C THR A 131 -0.20 -6.53 -12.96
N ASN A 132 1.01 -6.70 -13.51
CA ASN A 132 1.25 -7.49 -14.71
C ASN A 132 2.42 -8.45 -14.45
N ALA A 133 2.33 -9.68 -14.95
CA ALA A 133 3.39 -10.68 -14.80
C ALA A 133 4.76 -10.20 -15.31
N GLU A 134 4.79 -9.45 -16.41
CA GLU A 134 6.04 -8.86 -16.95
C GLU A 134 6.77 -8.00 -15.92
N GLN A 135 6.05 -7.30 -15.03
CA GLN A 135 6.65 -6.45 -14.02
C GLN A 135 7.38 -7.22 -12.93
N MET A 136 7.12 -8.53 -12.76
CA MET A 136 7.78 -9.36 -11.73
C MET A 136 9.31 -9.28 -11.85
N ALA A 137 9.83 -9.28 -13.08
CA ALA A 137 11.27 -9.20 -13.36
C ALA A 137 11.92 -7.83 -13.04
N LEU A 138 11.11 -6.80 -12.70
CA LEU A 138 11.60 -5.47 -12.30
C LEU A 138 11.90 -5.37 -10.80
N TYR A 139 11.43 -6.32 -10.01
CA TYR A 139 11.62 -6.33 -8.56
C TYR A 139 12.92 -7.05 -8.20
N PRO A 140 13.58 -6.65 -7.10
CA PRO A 140 14.76 -7.36 -6.63
C PRO A 140 14.37 -8.72 -6.04
N ASP A 141 15.22 -9.72 -6.25
CA ASP A 141 15.13 -11.03 -5.59
C ASP A 141 15.67 -10.93 -4.15
N SER A 142 15.12 -10.01 -3.35
CA SER A 142 15.45 -9.82 -1.94
C SER A 142 14.33 -10.42 -1.09
N PRO A 143 14.53 -11.62 -0.52
CA PRO A 143 13.55 -12.30 0.32
C PRO A 143 13.59 -11.75 1.76
N GLU A 144 13.55 -10.43 1.92
CA GLU A 144 13.52 -9.78 3.23
C GLU A 144 12.24 -8.98 3.39
N TRP A 145 11.58 -9.15 4.54
CA TRP A 145 10.42 -8.36 4.89
C TRP A 145 10.84 -7.13 5.70
N SER A 146 10.22 -5.99 5.39
CA SER A 146 10.40 -4.76 6.16
C SER A 146 9.10 -4.29 6.78
N SER A 147 9.19 -3.87 8.04
CA SER A 147 8.12 -3.21 8.77
C SER A 147 8.04 -1.72 8.41
N LEU A 148 6.91 -1.09 8.75
CA LEU A 148 6.85 0.38 8.77
C LEU A 148 7.78 0.89 9.87
N PRO A 149 8.69 1.83 9.61
CA PRO A 149 9.55 2.39 10.66
C PRO A 149 8.74 3.05 11.77
N ALA A 150 9.23 2.98 13.01
CA ALA A 150 8.56 3.57 14.17
C ALA A 150 8.31 5.08 14.01
N VAL A 151 9.21 5.81 13.33
CA VAL A 151 9.03 7.24 13.03
C VAL A 151 7.80 7.54 12.17
N ARG A 152 7.35 6.57 11.35
CA ARG A 152 6.13 6.70 10.52
C ARG A 152 4.90 6.12 11.19
N MET A 153 5.07 5.16 12.09
CA MET A 153 3.97 4.47 12.75
C MET A 153 4.43 4.00 14.13
N THR A 154 4.33 4.90 15.11
CA THR A 154 4.70 4.59 16.49
C THR A 154 3.67 3.64 17.10
N VAL A 155 4.15 2.50 17.59
CA VAL A 155 3.39 1.61 18.46
C VAL A 155 3.72 1.97 19.91
N ALA A 156 2.71 2.18 20.74
CA ALA A 156 2.91 2.55 22.14
C ALA A 156 3.67 1.44 22.87
N ALA A 157 4.79 1.79 23.50
CA ALA A 157 5.58 0.89 24.34
C ALA A 157 4.91 0.73 25.72
N THR A 158 4.99 -0.47 26.29
CA THR A 158 4.55 -0.72 27.68
C THR A 158 5.46 0.00 28.68
N VAL A 159 4.99 0.18 29.91
CA VAL A 159 5.78 0.81 30.98
C VAL A 159 7.09 0.05 31.23
N GLU A 160 7.05 -1.28 31.13
CA GLU A 160 8.23 -2.12 31.28
C GLU A 160 9.22 -1.98 30.11
N GLU A 161 8.71 -1.97 28.88
CA GLU A 161 9.53 -1.75 27.68
C GLU A 161 10.25 -0.41 27.72
N GLN A 162 9.58 0.64 28.21
CA GLN A 162 10.19 1.97 28.38
C GLN A 162 11.31 1.96 29.42
N LYS A 163 11.10 1.32 30.57
CA LYS A 163 12.12 1.20 31.63
C LYS A 163 13.34 0.42 31.16
N ASN A 164 13.13 -0.64 30.37
CA ASN A 164 14.18 -1.52 29.91
C ASN A 164 14.88 -1.02 28.64
N GLY A 165 14.49 0.14 28.09
CA GLY A 165 15.04 0.65 26.83
C GLY A 165 14.80 -0.31 25.65
N THR A 166 13.68 -1.06 25.69
CA THR A 166 13.38 -2.07 24.68
C THR A 166 13.19 -1.41 23.31
N PRO A 167 13.75 -1.98 22.22
CA PRO A 167 13.56 -1.43 20.88
C PRO A 167 12.07 -1.33 20.49
N PRO A 168 11.70 -0.39 19.60
CA PRO A 168 10.32 -0.25 19.14
C PRO A 168 9.76 -1.55 18.58
N VAL A 169 8.45 -1.77 18.78
CA VAL A 169 7.72 -2.96 18.32
C VAL A 169 7.97 -3.23 16.83
N ASN A 170 8.01 -2.19 16.00
CA ASN A 170 8.21 -2.30 14.56
C ASN A 170 9.52 -3.05 14.22
N TYR A 171 10.63 -2.66 14.84
CA TYR A 171 11.92 -3.32 14.64
C TYR A 171 11.91 -4.76 15.14
N ARG A 172 11.25 -5.01 16.28
CA ARG A 172 11.17 -6.36 16.85
C ARG A 172 10.32 -7.30 15.99
N VAL A 173 9.21 -6.84 15.43
CA VAL A 173 8.38 -7.63 14.49
C VAL A 173 9.13 -7.89 13.19
N GLU A 174 9.84 -6.90 12.65
CA GLU A 174 10.69 -7.09 11.46
C GLU A 174 11.74 -8.18 11.67
N ARG A 175 12.45 -8.09 12.80
CA ARG A 175 13.43 -9.10 13.18
C ARG A 175 12.78 -10.48 13.33
N LEU A 176 11.67 -10.58 14.07
CA LEU A 176 10.94 -11.81 14.31
C LEU A 176 10.50 -12.50 13.00
N VAL A 177 10.01 -11.73 12.03
CA VAL A 177 9.58 -12.24 10.72
C VAL A 177 10.74 -12.76 9.90
N ASN A 178 11.85 -12.01 9.84
CA ASN A 178 13.02 -12.44 9.09
C ASN A 178 13.75 -13.61 9.76
N GLU A 179 13.75 -13.69 11.10
CA GLU A 179 14.27 -14.86 11.83
C GLU A 179 13.45 -16.12 11.54
N ARG A 180 12.11 -16.01 11.43
CA ARG A 180 11.24 -17.14 11.08
C ARG A 180 11.38 -17.61 9.63
N ALA A 181 11.79 -16.72 8.72
CA ALA A 181 12.10 -17.11 7.34
C ALA A 181 13.42 -17.90 7.24
N GLY A 182 14.17 -18.02 8.33
CA GLY A 182 15.38 -18.82 8.40
C GLY A 182 16.63 -18.10 7.91
N TRP A 183 17.76 -18.81 7.98
CA TRP A 183 19.06 -18.28 7.55
C TRP A 183 19.16 -18.08 6.02
N ASN A 184 18.47 -18.92 5.26
CA ASN A 184 18.39 -18.85 3.79
C ASN A 184 16.93 -18.57 3.38
N PRO A 185 16.44 -17.34 3.60
CA PRO A 185 15.05 -17.00 3.36
C PRO A 185 14.64 -17.23 1.91
N ARG A 186 13.46 -17.82 1.73
CA ARG A 186 12.88 -18.11 0.42
C ARG A 186 11.65 -17.24 0.21
N ALA A 187 11.46 -16.80 -1.03
CA ALA A 187 10.27 -16.07 -1.43
C ALA A 187 9.81 -16.53 -2.81
N SER A 188 8.53 -16.37 -3.11
CA SER A 188 7.95 -16.81 -4.38
C SER A 188 6.80 -15.92 -4.83
N TRP A 189 6.61 -15.85 -6.15
CA TRP A 189 5.51 -15.13 -6.77
C TRP A 189 4.28 -16.03 -6.88
N PHE A 190 3.14 -15.49 -6.48
CA PHE A 190 1.83 -16.12 -6.56
C PHE A 190 0.88 -15.21 -7.35
N GLN A 191 -0.03 -15.81 -8.11
CA GLN A 191 -1.10 -15.07 -8.78
C GLN A 191 -2.41 -15.36 -8.07
N ARG A 192 -2.98 -14.35 -7.41
CA ARG A 192 -4.24 -14.47 -6.70
C ARG A 192 -5.36 -14.82 -7.68
N GLY A 193 -6.05 -15.93 -7.43
CA GLY A 193 -7.12 -16.42 -8.28
C GLY A 193 -8.22 -17.13 -7.48
N PRO A 194 -9.42 -17.31 -8.06
CA PRO A 194 -10.57 -17.90 -7.37
C PRO A 194 -10.37 -19.38 -6.97
N ASN A 195 -9.43 -20.08 -7.59
CA ASN A 195 -9.16 -21.51 -7.36
C ASN A 195 -7.88 -21.74 -6.54
N GLU A 196 -7.44 -20.74 -5.78
CA GLU A 196 -6.19 -20.83 -5.02
C GLU A 196 -6.37 -21.67 -3.75
N THR A 197 -5.62 -22.75 -3.65
CA THR A 197 -5.65 -23.68 -2.50
C THR A 197 -4.79 -23.21 -1.34
N ILE A 198 -3.82 -22.34 -1.61
CA ILE A 198 -2.87 -21.82 -0.63
C ILE A 198 -3.58 -20.78 0.25
N ARG A 199 -3.45 -20.92 1.57
CA ARG A 199 -3.98 -19.95 2.53
C ARG A 199 -2.98 -18.82 2.74
N PHE A 200 -3.31 -17.63 2.26
CA PHE A 200 -2.51 -16.43 2.47
C PHE A 200 -2.97 -15.68 3.73
N PRO A 201 -2.05 -15.14 4.54
CA PRO A 201 -2.41 -14.27 5.66
C PRO A 201 -3.20 -13.04 5.18
N PRO A 202 -4.43 -12.82 5.67
CA PRO A 202 -5.31 -11.77 5.16
C PRO A 202 -4.76 -10.35 5.44
N LEU A 203 -3.94 -10.21 6.49
CA LEU A 203 -3.34 -8.94 6.91
C LEU A 203 -1.91 -8.73 6.37
N LEU A 204 -1.55 -9.43 5.30
CA LEU A 204 -0.24 -9.37 4.64
C LEU A 204 0.93 -9.93 5.48
N LEU A 205 0.62 -10.49 6.65
CA LEU A 205 1.58 -11.01 7.63
C LEU A 205 0.93 -12.15 8.41
N SER A 206 1.65 -13.26 8.59
CA SER A 206 1.19 -14.40 9.38
C SER A 206 1.00 -14.01 10.85
N GLU A 207 -0.08 -14.50 11.43
CA GLU A 207 -0.44 -14.30 12.84
C GLU A 207 -0.25 -15.60 13.66
N ASP A 208 0.13 -16.69 12.99
CA ASP A 208 0.31 -18.02 13.59
C ASP A 208 1.72 -18.17 14.16
N TRP A 209 1.94 -17.75 15.40
CA TRP A 209 3.25 -17.76 16.07
C TRP A 209 3.26 -18.79 17.20
N GLU A 210 4.40 -19.49 17.38
CA GLU A 210 4.53 -20.53 18.41
C GLU A 210 4.36 -19.98 19.83
N ASN A 211 4.97 -18.83 20.09
CA ASN A 211 4.97 -18.21 21.41
C ASN A 211 3.92 -17.11 21.48
N GLU A 212 3.20 -17.08 22.59
CA GLU A 212 2.20 -16.03 22.85
C GLU A 212 2.82 -14.63 22.87
N SER A 213 4.07 -14.47 23.32
CA SER A 213 4.78 -13.19 23.28
C SER A 213 4.97 -12.66 21.85
N ASP A 214 5.27 -13.54 20.91
CA ASP A 214 5.54 -13.23 19.51
C ASP A 214 4.23 -12.92 18.78
N HIS A 215 3.20 -13.69 19.09
CA HIS A 215 1.83 -13.40 18.66
C HIS A 215 1.38 -12.01 19.13
N GLN A 216 1.51 -11.70 20.42
CA GLN A 216 1.12 -10.40 20.99
C GLN A 216 1.91 -9.24 20.39
N LEU A 217 3.21 -9.43 20.14
CA LEU A 217 4.06 -8.43 19.50
C LEU A 217 3.55 -8.12 18.08
N CYS A 218 3.23 -9.16 17.29
CA CYS A 218 2.64 -9.01 15.97
C CYS A 218 1.25 -8.36 16.02
N GLN A 219 0.38 -8.77 16.96
CA GLN A 219 -0.94 -8.14 17.15
C GLN A 219 -0.81 -6.63 17.40
N ARG A 220 0.08 -6.21 18.31
CA ARG A 220 0.29 -4.78 18.61
C ARG A 220 0.71 -3.99 17.36
N TYR A 221 1.55 -4.58 16.50
CA TYR A 221 1.93 -3.97 15.23
C TYR A 221 0.74 -3.87 14.26
N LEU A 222 -0.01 -4.95 14.07
CA LEU A 222 -1.17 -5.00 13.16
C LEU A 222 -2.30 -4.08 13.62
N TRP A 223 -2.61 -4.03 14.91
CA TRP A 223 -3.63 -3.16 15.48
C TRP A 223 -3.30 -1.69 15.27
N ARG A 224 -2.06 -1.29 15.51
CA ARG A 224 -1.63 0.09 15.21
C ARG A 224 -1.70 0.40 13.72
N LYS A 225 -1.47 -0.60 12.86
CA LYS A 225 -1.55 -0.49 11.40
C LYS A 225 -2.97 -0.58 10.85
N ALA A 226 -3.97 -0.86 11.69
CA ALA A 226 -5.35 -1.13 11.27
C ALA A 226 -5.93 -0.09 10.31
N PRO A 227 -5.77 1.24 10.50
CA PRO A 227 -6.29 2.23 9.55
C PRO A 227 -5.80 2.06 8.11
N ARG A 228 -4.59 1.50 7.90
CA ARG A 228 -4.04 1.21 6.56
C ARG A 228 -4.44 -0.16 6.05
N LEU A 229 -4.62 -1.13 6.95
CA LEU A 229 -5.08 -2.48 6.59
C LEU A 229 -6.54 -2.47 6.16
N LEU A 230 -7.38 -1.57 6.69
CA LEU A 230 -8.78 -1.38 6.26
C LEU A 230 -8.94 -0.96 4.80
N MET A 231 -7.86 -0.51 4.14
CA MET A 231 -7.85 -0.21 2.70
C MET A 231 -7.76 -1.48 1.84
N LEU A 232 -7.42 -2.64 2.41
CA LEU A 232 -7.28 -3.88 1.66
C LEU A 232 -8.64 -4.35 1.15
N HIS A 233 -8.65 -4.78 -0.11
CA HIS A 233 -9.82 -5.37 -0.74
C HIS A 233 -9.96 -6.84 -0.36
N GLY A 234 -11.19 -7.34 -0.29
CA GLY A 234 -11.46 -8.76 -0.06
C GLY A 234 -11.14 -9.24 1.36
N LEU A 235 -11.06 -8.34 2.34
CA LEU A 235 -10.93 -8.73 3.74
C LEU A 235 -12.16 -9.51 4.19
N GLY A 236 -11.93 -10.63 4.88
CA GLY A 236 -13.01 -11.37 5.53
C GLY A 236 -13.74 -10.50 6.56
N ARG A 237 -15.02 -10.80 6.78
CA ARG A 237 -15.89 -10.01 7.68
C ARG A 237 -15.31 -9.90 9.10
N ASP A 238 -14.75 -10.99 9.63
CA ASP A 238 -14.22 -11.03 10.99
C ASP A 238 -12.95 -10.18 11.14
N ASP A 239 -12.02 -10.30 10.19
CA ASP A 239 -10.82 -9.45 10.15
C ASP A 239 -11.20 -7.98 9.99
N ARG A 240 -12.21 -7.69 9.17
CA ARG A 240 -12.72 -6.34 8.98
C ARG A 240 -13.23 -5.73 10.30
N VAL A 241 -14.07 -6.45 11.04
CA VAL A 241 -14.58 -6.00 12.36
C VAL A 241 -13.42 -5.79 13.33
N ARG A 242 -12.49 -6.75 13.41
CA ARG A 242 -11.31 -6.67 14.30
C ARG A 242 -10.47 -5.43 14.02
N LEU A 243 -10.20 -5.14 12.75
CA LEU A 243 -9.44 -3.96 12.34
C LEU A 243 -10.20 -2.65 12.63
N GLU A 244 -11.52 -2.60 12.39
CA GLU A 244 -12.31 -1.39 12.69
C GLU A 244 -12.33 -1.06 14.18
N GLN A 245 -12.38 -2.09 15.04
CA GLN A 245 -12.24 -1.92 16.48
C GLN A 245 -10.84 -1.42 16.87
N ALA A 246 -9.78 -2.02 16.32
CA ALA A 246 -8.40 -1.60 16.59
C ALA A 246 -8.11 -0.17 16.09
N ALA A 247 -8.76 0.26 15.01
CA ALA A 247 -8.56 1.56 14.40
C ALA A 247 -9.13 2.73 15.25
N ARG A 248 -9.94 2.46 16.28
CA ARG A 248 -10.53 3.47 17.20
C ARG A 248 -9.49 4.40 17.81
N GLU A 249 -8.32 3.86 18.17
CA GLU A 249 -7.25 4.66 18.79
C GLU A 249 -6.57 5.62 17.80
N ASN A 250 -6.85 5.50 16.51
CA ASN A 250 -6.15 6.19 15.42
C ASN A 250 -7.12 6.98 14.53
N VAL A 251 -8.09 7.66 15.15
CA VAL A 251 -9.23 8.33 14.47
C VAL A 251 -8.83 9.26 13.33
N MET A 252 -7.70 9.96 13.45
CA MET A 252 -7.21 10.90 12.42
C MET A 252 -6.77 10.18 11.15
N GLU A 253 -6.10 9.03 11.29
CA GLU A 253 -5.73 8.20 10.13
C GLU A 253 -6.96 7.56 9.49
N VAL A 254 -7.92 7.13 10.31
CA VAL A 254 -9.20 6.61 9.80
C VAL A 254 -9.91 7.67 8.98
N GLN A 255 -10.07 8.88 9.50
CA GLN A 255 -10.73 9.97 8.77
C GLN A 255 -10.01 10.31 7.47
N ARG A 256 -8.68 10.24 7.45
CA ARG A 256 -7.87 10.45 6.25
C ARG A 256 -8.07 9.36 5.20
N PHE A 257 -8.01 8.08 5.59
CA PHE A 257 -8.05 6.96 4.64
C PHE A 257 -9.45 6.43 4.35
N TYR A 258 -10.47 6.91 5.06
CA TYR A 258 -11.85 6.45 4.91
C TYR A 258 -12.36 6.41 3.46
N PRO A 259 -12.08 7.40 2.58
CA PRO A 259 -12.51 7.32 1.18
C PRO A 259 -11.96 6.10 0.44
N ALA A 260 -10.84 5.55 0.89
CA ALA A 260 -10.18 4.39 0.29
C ALA A 260 -10.54 3.05 0.96
N TYR A 261 -11.55 3.01 1.85
CA TYR A 261 -12.01 1.77 2.47
C TYR A 261 -13.04 1.08 1.56
N PRO A 262 -12.80 -0.18 1.12
CA PRO A 262 -13.69 -0.85 0.17
C PRO A 262 -15.07 -1.16 0.74
N ASP A 263 -15.12 -1.50 2.02
CA ASP A 263 -16.33 -1.87 2.75
C ASP A 263 -16.36 -1.12 4.09
N VAL A 264 -17.40 -1.31 4.91
CA VAL A 264 -17.42 -0.98 6.35
C VAL A 264 -18.20 -2.07 7.06
N ALA A 265 -17.66 -2.59 8.16
CA ALA A 265 -18.34 -3.63 8.91
C ALA A 265 -19.35 -3.08 9.93
N ASP A 266 -18.90 -2.19 10.82
CA ASP A 266 -19.73 -1.54 11.81
C ASP A 266 -19.89 -0.05 11.47
N GLU A 267 -21.00 0.26 10.79
CA GLU A 267 -21.33 1.64 10.37
C GLU A 267 -21.46 2.60 11.55
N LYS A 268 -21.99 2.14 12.69
CA LYS A 268 -22.16 2.98 13.88
C LYS A 268 -20.80 3.33 14.47
N LEU A 269 -19.93 2.34 14.58
CA LEU A 269 -18.57 2.55 15.04
C LEU A 269 -17.81 3.50 14.11
N MET A 270 -17.85 3.24 12.81
CA MET A 270 -17.11 4.03 11.84
C MET A 270 -17.59 5.49 11.82
N ALA A 271 -18.90 5.73 11.94
CA ALA A 271 -19.45 7.06 12.09
C ALA A 271 -18.93 7.75 13.37
N ALA A 272 -18.91 7.06 14.51
CA ALA A 272 -18.40 7.60 15.77
C ALA A 272 -16.92 8.01 15.67
N ILE A 273 -16.07 7.13 15.13
CA ILE A 273 -14.64 7.41 14.89
C ILE A 273 -14.45 8.69 14.06
N ARG A 274 -15.23 8.83 12.98
CA ARG A 274 -15.12 9.99 12.08
C ARG A 274 -15.66 11.28 12.69
N VAL A 275 -16.73 11.21 13.49
CA VAL A 275 -17.22 12.38 14.25
C VAL A 275 -16.15 12.84 15.23
N GLU A 276 -15.55 11.91 15.96
CA GLU A 276 -14.47 12.22 16.89
C GLU A 276 -13.26 12.88 16.19
N ALA A 277 -12.83 12.33 15.04
CA ALA A 277 -11.73 12.91 14.26
C ALA A 277 -12.02 14.37 13.83
N ARG A 278 -13.25 14.66 13.40
CA ARG A 278 -13.67 16.03 13.05
C ARG A 278 -13.66 16.96 14.26
N LEU A 279 -14.14 16.49 15.42
CA LEU A 279 -14.11 17.28 16.66
C LEU A 279 -12.68 17.57 17.13
N ARG A 280 -11.75 16.63 16.96
CA ARG A 280 -10.32 16.84 17.27
C ARG A 280 -9.63 17.80 16.28
N SER A 281 -10.05 17.81 15.02
CA SER A 281 -9.48 18.69 13.98
C SER A 281 -9.97 20.14 14.07
N ALA A 282 -11.10 20.37 14.73
CA ALA A 282 -11.69 21.69 14.92
C ALA A 282 -11.22 22.40 16.21
N ARG A 283 -10.33 21.77 16.99
CA ARG A 283 -9.68 22.33 18.18
C ARG A 283 -8.32 22.88 17.81
#